data_AF-A0A1F8AV75-F1
#
_entry.id   AF-A0A1F8AV75-F1
#
_cell.length_a   1.000
_cell.length_b   1.000
_cell.length_c   1.000
_cell.angle_alpha   90.00
_cell.angle_beta   90.00
_cell.angle_gamma   90.00
#
_symmetry.space_group_name_H-M   'P 1'
#
loop_
_entity.id
_entity.type
_entity.pdbx_description
1 polymer ?
#
loop_
_entity_poly.entity_id
_entity_poly.type
_entity_poly.pdbx_seq_one_letter_code
_entity_poly.pdbx_strand_id
1 'polypeptide(L)'
;MTVLFTRLNITAPSDLISELRRVVPERMRSKIVSEALEEKLTKIKREKAIEELAGIWKKAGGIPFKNDKELSLWRKKLWSSFDKRLAKE
;
A
#
# COMPACT_ATOMS: atom_id res chain seq x y z
N MET A 1 4.02 -8.74 24.24
CA MET A 1 4.67 -7.57 23.62
C MET A 1 3.88 -6.34 24.07
N THR A 2 4.45 -5.49 24.92
CA THR A 2 3.72 -4.36 25.52
C THR A 2 3.64 -3.21 24.51
N VAL A 3 2.44 -2.78 24.15
CA VAL A 3 2.24 -1.63 23.25
C VAL A 3 2.31 -0.35 24.07
N LEU A 4 3.22 0.56 23.71
CA LEU A 4 3.32 1.89 24.30
C LEU A 4 2.34 2.83 23.59
N PHE A 5 1.44 3.45 24.35
CA PHE A 5 0.46 4.39 23.82
C PHE A 5 0.94 5.83 24.03
N THR A 6 0.84 6.65 22.97
CA THR A 6 1.11 8.09 23.02
C THR A 6 -0.14 8.85 22.60
N ARG A 7 -0.47 9.94 23.30
CA ARG A 7 -1.58 10.81 22.91
C ARG A 7 -1.18 11.69 21.72
N LEU A 8 -2.07 11.77 20.74
CA LEU A 8 -1.91 12.63 19.57
C LEU A 8 -3.06 13.64 19.55
N ASN A 9 -2.74 14.93 19.52
CA ASN A 9 -3.75 15.99 19.36
C ASN A 9 -3.98 16.22 17.87
N ILE A 10 -5.14 15.79 17.37
CA ILE A 10 -5.54 16.00 15.97
C ILE A 10 -6.81 16.84 15.88
N THR A 11 -6.88 17.67 14.86
CA THR A 11 -8.11 18.36 14.45
C THR A 11 -8.78 17.57 13.35
N ALA A 12 -10.09 17.37 13.46
CA ALA A 12 -10.89 16.66 12.47
C ALA A 12 -12.24 17.38 12.27
N PRO A 13 -12.89 17.21 11.10
CA PRO A 13 -14.22 17.79 10.85
C PRO A 13 -15.23 17.39 11.94
N SER A 14 -16.03 18.35 12.41
CA SER A 14 -17.04 18.12 13.45
C SER A 14 -18.03 17.03 13.09
N ASP A 15 -18.47 17.00 11.83
CA ASP A 15 -19.47 16.07 11.34
C ASP A 15 -18.94 14.62 11.40
N LEU A 16 -17.69 14.44 10.98
CA LEU A 16 -17.01 13.14 11.03
C LEU A 16 -16.82 12.64 12.47
N ILE A 17 -16.43 13.53 13.39
CA ILE A 17 -16.29 13.17 14.82
C ILE A 17 -17.66 12.83 15.42
N SER A 18 -18.70 13.55 15.04
CA SER A 18 -20.07 13.30 15.51
C SER A 18 -20.58 11.95 15.01
N GLU A 19 -20.33 11.61 13.75
CA GLU A 19 -20.64 10.31 13.19
C GLU A 19 -19.86 9.19 13.86
N LEU A 20 -18.54 9.35 14.06
CA LEU A 20 -17.72 8.38 14.78
C LEU A 20 -18.27 8.12 16.20
N ARG A 21 -18.68 9.18 16.90
CA ARG A 21 -19.25 9.05 18.26
C ARG A 21 -20.60 8.34 18.26
N ARG A 22 -21.42 8.55 17.22
CA ARG A 22 -22.74 7.92 17.04
C ARG A 22 -22.63 6.43 16.71
N VAL A 23 -21.69 6.06 15.84
CA VAL A 23 -21.59 4.70 15.28
C VAL A 23 -20.67 3.81 16.13
N VAL A 24 -19.59 4.36 16.70
CA VAL A 24 -18.56 3.57 17.38
C VAL A 24 -18.60 3.77 18.90
N PRO A 25 -18.69 2.68 19.69
CA PRO A 25 -18.62 2.75 21.15
C PRO A 25 -17.33 3.40 21.64
N GLU A 26 -17.41 4.16 22.74
CA GLU A 26 -16.29 4.98 23.25
C GLU A 26 -14.97 4.21 23.41
N ARG A 27 -15.03 3.00 23.98
CA ARG A 27 -13.86 2.14 24.22
C ARG A 27 -13.21 1.60 22.94
N MET A 28 -13.93 1.62 21.81
CA MET A 28 -13.42 1.12 20.52
C MET A 28 -12.90 2.22 19.61
N ARG A 29 -13.23 3.50 19.87
CA ARG A 29 -12.87 4.61 18.99
C ARG A 29 -11.36 4.70 18.76
N SER A 30 -10.56 4.60 19.83
CA SER A 30 -9.09 4.63 19.69
C SER A 30 -8.57 3.50 18.81
N LYS A 31 -9.11 2.28 18.95
CA LYS A 31 -8.70 1.13 18.14
C LYS A 31 -9.04 1.36 16.66
N ILE A 32 -10.27 1.75 16.36
CA ILE A 32 -10.71 2.02 14.98
C ILE A 32 -9.89 3.13 14.32
N VAL A 33 -9.63 4.22 15.05
CA VAL A 33 -8.80 5.32 14.54
C VAL A 33 -7.37 4.85 14.28
N SER A 34 -6.79 4.04 15.17
CA SER A 34 -5.45 3.46 14.96
C SER A 34 -5.40 2.53 13.74
N GLU A 35 -6.39 1.65 13.56
CA GLU A 35 -6.47 0.73 12.42
C GLU A 35 -6.61 1.50 11.09
N ALA A 36 -7.51 2.49 11.03
CA ALA A 36 -7.67 3.33 9.85
C ALA A 36 -6.40 4.13 9.52
N LEU A 37 -5.70 4.62 10.54
CA LEU A 37 -4.43 5.33 10.37
C LEU A 37 -3.35 4.39 9.84
N GLU A 38 -3.24 3.17 10.37
CA GLU A 38 -2.28 2.16 9.92
C GLU A 38 -2.52 1.76 8.46
N GLU A 39 -3.78 1.52 8.08
CA GLU A 39 -4.16 1.21 6.71
C GLU A 39 -3.77 2.35 5.77
N LYS A 40 -4.10 3.59 6.14
CA LYS A 40 -3.79 4.77 5.32
C LYS A 40 -2.29 4.98 5.17
N LEU A 41 -1.53 4.84 6.25
CA LEU A 41 -0.06 4.94 6.22
C LEU A 41 0.55 3.85 5.35
N THR A 42 0.05 2.62 5.42
CA THR A 42 0.51 1.52 4.59
C THR A 42 0.26 1.80 3.12
N LYS A 43 -0.92 2.32 2.77
CA LYS A 43 -1.23 2.74 1.41
C LYS A 43 -0.27 3.82 0.91
N ILE A 44 -0.05 4.88 1.68
CA ILE A 44 0.88 5.97 1.32
C ILE A 44 2.31 5.44 1.13
N LYS A 45 2.78 4.54 2.02
CA LYS A 45 4.11 3.93 1.89
C LYS A 45 4.23 3.10 0.61
N ARG A 46 3.21 2.31 0.26
CA ARG A 46 3.19 1.52 -0.97
C ARG A 46 3.20 2.42 -2.21
N GLU A 47 2.39 3.46 -2.23
CA GLU A 47 2.35 4.43 -3.34
C GLU A 47 3.73 5.07 -3.56
N LYS A 48 4.35 5.57 -2.48
CA LYS A 48 5.73 6.12 -2.54
C LYS A 48 6.75 5.10 -3.03
N ALA A 49 6.70 3.86 -2.52
CA ALA A 49 7.63 2.82 -2.96
C ALA A 49 7.47 2.49 -4.46
N ILE A 50 6.23 2.47 -4.98
CA ILE A 50 5.97 2.26 -6.40
C ILE A 50 6.53 3.42 -7.24
N GLU A 51 6.34 4.67 -6.79
CA GLU A 51 6.89 5.85 -7.46
C GLU A 51 8.42 5.83 -7.48
N GLU A 52 9.06 5.49 -6.36
CA GLU A 52 10.51 5.35 -6.25
C GLU A 52 11.01 4.24 -7.18
N LEU A 53 10.38 3.07 -7.18
CA LEU A 53 10.71 1.97 -8.08
C LEU A 53 10.57 2.36 -9.55
N ALA A 54 9.49 3.07 -9.90
CA ALA A 54 9.29 3.58 -11.25
C ALA A 54 10.38 4.58 -11.65
N GLY A 55 10.81 5.44 -10.72
CA GLY A 55 11.92 6.36 -10.91
C GLY A 55 13.26 5.64 -11.14
N ILE A 56 13.57 4.64 -10.32
CA ILE A 56 14.77 3.81 -10.47
C ILE A 56 14.74 3.05 -11.80
N TRP A 57 13.60 2.45 -12.14
CA TRP A 57 13.42 1.73 -13.40
C TRP A 57 13.65 2.62 -14.61
N LYS A 58 13.11 3.85 -14.62
CA LYS A 58 13.37 4.83 -15.67
C LYS A 58 14.84 5.21 -15.76
N LYS A 59 15.51 5.45 -14.62
CA LYS A 59 16.95 5.78 -14.58
C LYS A 59 17.84 4.63 -15.08
N ALA A 60 17.45 3.38 -14.83
CA ALA A 60 18.17 2.20 -15.30
C ALA A 60 17.99 1.91 -16.80
N GLY A 61 17.29 2.78 -17.54
CA GLY A 61 17.03 2.64 -18.97
C GLY A 61 15.72 1.90 -19.30
N GLY A 62 15.10 1.25 -18.31
CA GLY A 62 13.85 0.51 -18.45
C GLY A 62 13.85 -0.52 -19.59
N ILE A 63 12.68 -1.09 -19.87
CA ILE A 63 12.43 -1.80 -21.12
C ILE A 63 11.43 -0.96 -21.91
N PRO A 64 11.80 -0.42 -23.08
CA PRO A 64 10.88 0.33 -23.91
C PRO A 64 9.88 -0.64 -24.55
N PHE A 65 8.62 -0.61 -24.11
CA PHE A 65 7.54 -1.32 -24.77
C PHE A 65 6.82 -0.37 -25.73
N LYS A 66 6.58 -0.80 -26.96
CA LYS A 66 5.86 0.01 -27.97
C LYS A 66 4.35 -0.04 -27.76
N ASN A 67 3.83 -1.12 -27.17
CA ASN A 67 2.41 -1.29 -26.87
C ASN A 67 2.18 -2.32 -25.75
N ASP A 68 0.96 -2.36 -25.21
CA ASP A 68 0.54 -3.28 -24.15
C ASP A 68 0.65 -4.76 -24.51
N LYS A 69 0.55 -5.10 -25.81
CA LYS A 69 0.69 -6.48 -26.29
C LYS A 69 2.12 -6.98 -26.12
N GLU A 70 3.11 -6.12 -26.36
CA GLU A 70 4.53 -6.40 -26.16
C GLU A 70 4.86 -6.57 -24.67
N LEU A 71 4.33 -5.68 -23.82
CA LEU A 71 4.42 -5.82 -22.36
C LEU A 71 3.84 -7.16 -21.88
N SER A 72 2.66 -7.53 -22.38
CA SER A 72 1.98 -8.77 -22.01
C SER A 72 2.74 -10.02 -22.44
N LEU A 73 3.33 -10.00 -23.64
CA LEU A 73 4.19 -11.07 -24.15
C LEU A 73 5.48 -11.20 -23.34
N TRP A 74 6.12 -10.08 -23.03
CA TRP A 74 7.30 -10.05 -22.16
C TRP A 74 6.98 -10.62 -20.78
N ARG A 75 5.87 -10.19 -20.15
CA ARG A 75 5.40 -10.71 -18.87
C ARG A 75 5.19 -12.22 -18.92
N LYS A 76 4.49 -12.75 -19.94
CA LYS A 76 4.28 -14.20 -20.10
C LYS A 76 5.60 -14.98 -20.21
N LYS A 77 6.58 -14.46 -20.97
CA LYS A 77 7.90 -15.08 -21.09
C LYS A 77 8.68 -15.06 -19.77
N LEU A 78 8.64 -13.94 -19.04
CA LEU A 78 9.27 -13.78 -17.73
C LEU A 78 8.76 -14.85 -16.74
N TRP A 79 7.43 -14.97 -16.62
CA TRP A 79 6.80 -15.94 -15.71
C TRP A 79 7.01 -17.39 -16.14
N SER A 80 6.92 -17.69 -17.44
CA SER A 80 7.20 -19.05 -17.94
C SER A 80 8.64 -19.51 -17.66
N SER A 81 9.61 -18.58 -17.67
CA SER A 81 11.00 -18.88 -17.28
C SER A 81 11.16 -19.12 -15.77
N PHE A 82 10.34 -18.46 -14.95
CA PHE A 82 10.35 -18.62 -13.50
C PHE A 82 9.68 -19.92 -13.08
N ASP A 83 8.49 -20.22 -13.61
CA ASP A 83 7.74 -21.45 -13.32
C ASP A 83 8.54 -22.72 -13.67
N LYS A 84 9.27 -22.70 -14.80
CA LYS A 84 10.14 -23.81 -15.20
C LYS A 84 11.34 -24.02 -14.27
N ARG A 85 11.79 -22.98 -13.57
CA ARG A 85 12.87 -23.08 -12.57
C ARG A 85 12.32 -23.64 -11.26
N LEU A 86 11.16 -23.13 -10.84
CA LEU A 86 10.50 -23.56 -9.61
C LEU A 86 10.00 -25.01 -9.68
N ALA A 87 9.59 -25.49 -10.85
CA ALA A 87 9.16 -26.88 -11.06
C ALA A 87 10.32 -27.88 -11.20
N LYS A 88 11.58 -27.41 -11.15
CA LYS A 88 12.80 -28.23 -11.28
C LYS A 88 13.51 -28.47 -9.95
N GLU A 89 13.02 -27.84 -8.87
CA GLU A 89 13.36 -28.08 -7.46
C GLU A 89 12.25 -28.91 -6.81
#